data_AF-A0A1G6Y3B3-F1
#
_entry.id   AF-A0A1G6Y3B3-F1
#
_cell.length_a   1.000
_cell.length_b   1.000
_cell.length_c   1.000
_cell.angle_alpha   90.00
_cell.angle_beta   90.00
_cell.angle_gamma   90.00
#
_symmetry.space_group_name_H-M   'P 1'
#
loop_
_entity.id
_entity.type
_entity.pdbx_description
1 polymer ?
#
loop_
_entity_poly.entity_id
_entity_poly.type
_entity_poly.pdbx_seq_one_letter_code
_entity_poly.pdbx_strand_id
1 'polypeptide(L)'
;MAFPSSSKAFARSTCGYPDITRDWLYERGWKMRYRTAFNGDGLGVHPATTSFTMHAETHTQAGKVVRDLHSLGQYYARGGGKWSYQWTGVAGAKVCKPGYHRYGAAIDLTKFDWGSGHYVDAAVHGKDSRLYLRRRYLAVIATCRKHFGTVLHCNNDPDGSHWNHIHADRGRQAVAMNWGYGTDTTIIQWAARDLAGVKGLAVDGDFGPKTKQAFQILRERFGAESVDPTASPVAGRIWLDLIGRHGMADKAAGAFLAGESAEAEAD
;
A
#
# COMPACT_ATOMS: atom_id res chain seq x y z
N MET A 1 -10.84 -12.03 16.66
CA MET A 1 -10.71 -13.44 16.21
C MET A 1 -9.52 -13.53 15.27
N ALA A 2 -8.58 -14.44 15.52
CA ALA A 2 -7.48 -14.72 14.61
C ALA A 2 -8.03 -15.35 13.33
N PHE A 3 -7.62 -14.86 12.16
CA PHE A 3 -7.98 -15.52 10.90
C PHE A 3 -7.28 -16.88 10.86
N PRO A 4 -8.02 -17.98 10.70
CA PRO A 4 -7.44 -19.32 10.71
C PRO A 4 -6.40 -19.47 9.60
N SER A 5 -5.31 -20.17 9.90
CA SER A 5 -4.22 -20.45 8.95
C SER A 5 -4.73 -21.24 7.73
N SER A 6 -4.05 -21.01 6.62
CA SER A 6 -4.46 -21.10 5.20
C SER A 6 -4.94 -22.45 4.64
N SER A 7 -5.31 -23.46 5.44
CA SER A 7 -5.79 -24.75 4.87
C SER A 7 -7.06 -25.32 5.50
N LYS A 8 -7.24 -25.25 6.82
CA LYS A 8 -8.39 -25.92 7.48
C LYS A 8 -9.69 -25.11 7.50
N ALA A 9 -9.63 -23.78 7.44
CA ALA A 9 -10.83 -22.94 7.31
C ALA A 9 -11.36 -22.82 5.87
N PHE A 10 -10.57 -23.28 4.90
CA PHE A 10 -10.77 -23.00 3.48
C PHE A 10 -11.47 -24.14 2.73
N ALA A 11 -11.72 -25.27 3.39
CA ALA A 11 -12.24 -26.49 2.77
C ALA A 11 -13.78 -26.57 2.66
N ARG A 12 -14.55 -25.62 3.24
CA ARG A 12 -16.02 -25.73 3.32
C ARG A 12 -16.83 -24.47 2.99
N SER A 13 -16.22 -23.39 2.50
CA SER A 13 -16.94 -22.11 2.31
C SER A 13 -17.49 -21.95 0.87
N THR A 14 -18.82 -22.04 0.74
CA THR A 14 -19.60 -21.48 -0.37
C THR A 14 -19.62 -19.96 -0.25
N CYS A 15 -18.58 -19.24 -0.66
CA CYS A 15 -18.57 -17.77 -0.70
C CYS A 15 -19.01 -17.06 0.61
N GLY A 16 -18.96 -17.77 1.76
CA GLY A 16 -19.96 -17.66 2.84
C GLY A 16 -19.54 -16.83 4.05
N TYR A 17 -19.21 -15.56 3.82
CA TYR A 17 -19.17 -14.53 4.86
C TYR A 17 -20.05 -13.36 4.42
N PRO A 18 -20.53 -12.47 5.32
CA PRO A 18 -21.36 -11.35 4.93
C PRO A 18 -20.52 -10.39 4.06
N ASP A 19 -20.70 -10.52 2.75
CA ASP A 19 -20.20 -9.54 1.82
C ASP A 19 -20.99 -8.25 1.95
N ILE A 20 -20.34 -7.16 1.60
CA ILE A 20 -20.98 -5.89 1.35
C ILE A 20 -20.63 -5.43 -0.05
N THR A 21 -21.57 -4.75 -0.68
CA THR A 21 -21.36 -4.09 -1.98
C THR A 21 -21.52 -2.60 -1.77
N ARG A 22 -20.42 -1.86 -1.92
CA ARG A 22 -20.38 -0.40 -1.75
C ARG A 22 -19.41 0.18 -2.77
N ASP A 23 -19.82 1.23 -3.47
CA ASP A 23 -18.99 1.95 -4.44
C ASP A 23 -18.12 3.04 -3.80
N TRP A 24 -17.80 2.92 -2.51
CA TRP A 24 -17.06 3.91 -1.72
C TRP A 24 -16.25 3.24 -0.62
N LEU A 25 -15.22 3.91 -0.11
CA LEU A 25 -14.38 3.46 1.00
C LEU A 25 -14.32 4.54 2.09
N TYR A 26 -14.45 4.15 3.36
CA TYR A 26 -14.49 5.02 4.56
C TYR A 26 -15.67 6.00 4.61
N GLU A 27 -15.79 6.89 3.63
CA GLU A 27 -16.85 7.89 3.50
C GLU A 27 -17.50 7.82 2.11
N ARG A 28 -18.79 8.18 2.00
CA ARG A 28 -19.55 8.10 0.74
C ARG A 28 -18.99 8.99 -0.38
N GLY A 29 -18.22 10.03 -0.04
CA GLY A 29 -17.56 10.91 -0.99
C GLY A 29 -16.33 10.30 -1.67
N TRP A 30 -15.65 9.33 -1.05
CA TRP A 30 -14.46 8.69 -1.61
C TRP A 30 -14.85 7.45 -2.40
N LYS A 31 -15.25 7.71 -3.64
CA LYS A 31 -15.77 6.69 -4.54
C LYS A 31 -14.71 5.70 -4.98
N MET A 32 -15.13 4.45 -5.13
CA MET A 32 -14.40 3.47 -5.94
C MET A 32 -14.89 3.56 -7.38
N ARG A 33 -13.95 3.47 -8.32
CA ARG A 33 -14.24 3.39 -9.75
C ARG A 33 -13.64 2.10 -10.28
N TYR A 34 -14.44 1.37 -11.04
CA TYR A 34 -13.95 0.17 -11.68
C TYR A 34 -13.02 0.54 -12.84
N ARG A 35 -11.80 -0.02 -12.85
CA ARG A 35 -10.78 0.27 -13.86
C ARG A 35 -9.99 -0.98 -14.16
N THR A 36 -10.11 -1.49 -15.39
CA THR A 36 -9.34 -2.64 -15.89
C THR A 36 -8.54 -2.35 -17.14
N ALA A 37 -8.67 -1.16 -17.74
CA ALA A 37 -7.74 -0.74 -18.75
C ALA A 37 -6.64 0.13 -18.12
N PHE A 38 -5.41 -0.36 -18.30
CA PHE A 38 -4.19 0.15 -17.69
C PHE A 38 -3.54 1.26 -18.53
N ASN A 39 -4.33 1.89 -19.41
CA ASN A 39 -3.99 3.09 -20.17
C ASN A 39 -4.75 4.32 -19.61
N GLY A 40 -4.46 5.51 -20.15
CA GLY A 40 -4.92 6.80 -19.64
C GLY A 40 -6.45 6.94 -19.51
N ASP A 41 -7.21 6.24 -20.35
CA ASP A 41 -8.66 6.41 -20.50
C ASP A 41 -9.47 5.14 -20.12
N GLY A 42 -8.79 4.15 -19.56
CA GLY A 42 -9.25 2.77 -19.48
C GLY A 42 -10.19 2.40 -18.33
N LEU A 43 -11.44 2.88 -18.33
CA LEU A 43 -12.50 2.23 -17.53
C LEU A 43 -12.97 0.98 -18.29
N GLY A 44 -12.68 -0.22 -17.79
CA GLY A 44 -13.17 -1.45 -18.44
C GLY A 44 -14.54 -1.88 -17.91
N VAL A 45 -15.02 -3.05 -18.34
CA VAL A 45 -16.35 -3.59 -17.96
C VAL A 45 -16.22 -4.96 -17.26
N HIS A 46 -16.21 -5.00 -15.92
CA HIS A 46 -16.78 -6.13 -15.16
C HIS A 46 -18.20 -5.71 -14.78
N PRO A 47 -19.12 -6.67 -14.55
CA PRO A 47 -20.42 -6.34 -13.99
C PRO A 47 -20.19 -5.54 -12.70
N ALA A 48 -20.63 -4.27 -12.72
CA ALA A 48 -20.36 -3.26 -11.70
C ALA A 48 -20.74 -3.68 -10.27
N THR A 49 -21.49 -4.77 -10.12
CA THR A 49 -21.90 -5.34 -8.84
C THR A 49 -20.78 -6.13 -8.16
N THR A 50 -20.04 -7.01 -8.84
CA THR A 50 -19.06 -7.90 -8.17
C THR A 50 -17.73 -7.23 -7.87
N SER A 51 -17.33 -6.21 -8.65
CA SER A 51 -16.06 -5.51 -8.46
C SER A 51 -15.96 -4.80 -7.12
N PHE A 52 -17.10 -4.43 -6.55
CA PHE A 52 -17.21 -3.75 -5.26
C PHE A 52 -17.75 -4.64 -4.14
N THR A 53 -18.11 -5.88 -4.45
CA THR A 53 -18.49 -6.89 -3.46
C THR A 53 -17.24 -7.41 -2.78
N MET A 54 -17.16 -7.26 -1.45
CA MET A 54 -16.04 -7.75 -0.66
C MET A 54 -16.47 -8.05 0.77
N HIS A 55 -15.62 -8.76 1.51
CA HIS A 55 -15.83 -8.99 2.93
C HIS A 55 -15.85 -7.65 3.68
N ALA A 56 -16.75 -7.51 4.67
CA ALA A 56 -16.91 -6.26 5.44
C ALA A 56 -15.61 -5.74 6.08
N GLU A 57 -14.74 -6.67 6.50
CA GLU A 57 -13.42 -6.30 7.03
C GLU A 57 -12.44 -5.80 5.96
N THR A 58 -12.44 -6.37 4.74
CA THR A 58 -11.64 -5.85 3.62
C THR A 58 -12.04 -4.41 3.30
N HIS A 59 -13.35 -4.15 3.26
CA HIS A 59 -13.89 -2.79 3.09
C HIS A 59 -13.43 -1.86 4.20
N THR A 60 -13.47 -2.32 5.46
CA THR A 60 -12.99 -1.56 6.62
C THR A 60 -11.50 -1.22 6.50
N GLN A 61 -10.64 -2.18 6.15
CA GLN A 61 -9.20 -1.95 6.02
C GLN A 61 -8.87 -1.05 4.82
N ALA A 62 -9.52 -1.27 3.66
CA ALA A 62 -9.39 -0.40 2.50
C ALA A 62 -9.89 1.03 2.79
N GLY A 63 -10.93 1.17 3.63
CA GLY A 63 -11.37 2.45 4.19
C GLY A 63 -10.27 3.17 4.97
N LYS A 64 -9.55 2.46 5.86
CA LYS A 64 -8.43 3.06 6.59
C LYS A 64 -7.28 3.45 5.67
N VAL A 65 -7.03 2.68 4.60
CA VAL A 65 -6.03 3.04 3.58
C VAL A 65 -6.39 4.38 2.95
N VAL A 66 -7.61 4.55 2.42
CA VAL A 66 -7.98 5.82 1.76
C VAL A 66 -8.02 7.00 2.73
N ARG A 67 -8.40 6.78 3.99
CA ARG A 67 -8.33 7.80 5.04
C ARG A 67 -6.91 8.25 5.30
N ASP A 68 -5.98 7.30 5.50
CA ASP A 68 -4.59 7.62 5.75
C ASP A 68 -3.92 8.29 4.54
N LEU A 69 -4.30 7.88 3.32
CA LEU A 69 -3.87 8.54 2.08
C LEU A 69 -4.43 9.96 1.91
N HIS A 70 -5.68 10.18 2.33
CA HIS A 70 -6.25 11.51 2.40
C HIS A 70 -5.45 12.38 3.37
N SER A 71 -5.20 11.91 4.59
CA SER A 71 -4.35 12.62 5.56
C SER A 71 -2.96 12.93 5.01
N LEU A 72 -2.30 11.97 4.36
CA LEU A 72 -1.02 12.23 3.69
C LEU A 72 -1.13 13.34 2.65
N GLY A 73 -2.21 13.39 1.87
CA GLY A 73 -2.46 14.48 0.91
C GLY A 73 -2.72 15.83 1.57
N GLN A 74 -3.31 15.87 2.75
CA GLN A 74 -3.57 17.13 3.47
C GLN A 74 -2.32 17.73 4.10
N TYR A 75 -1.41 16.89 4.60
CA TYR A 75 -0.27 17.34 5.41
C TYR A 75 1.09 17.23 4.71
N TYR A 76 1.21 16.37 3.69
CA TYR A 76 2.49 16.02 3.07
C TYR A 76 2.40 16.10 1.55
N ALA A 77 1.55 16.95 0.99
CA ALA A 77 1.47 17.15 -0.45
C ALA A 77 2.79 17.70 -1.03
N ARG A 78 3.29 17.04 -2.08
CA ARG A 78 4.45 17.55 -2.83
C ARG A 78 4.16 18.93 -3.41
N GLY A 79 5.04 19.89 -3.14
CA GLY A 79 4.91 21.27 -3.61
C GLY A 79 4.10 22.18 -2.68
N GLY A 80 3.65 21.66 -1.53
CA GLY A 80 2.87 22.40 -0.55
C GLY A 80 1.36 22.37 -0.85
N GLY A 81 0.57 22.88 0.11
CA GLY A 81 -0.89 22.92 0.03
C GLY A 81 -1.58 21.61 0.44
N LYS A 82 -2.88 21.53 0.17
CA LYS A 82 -3.74 20.42 0.56
C LYS A 82 -4.25 19.68 -0.66
N TRP A 83 -3.99 18.38 -0.73
CA TRP A 83 -4.54 17.49 -1.75
C TRP A 83 -5.69 16.69 -1.17
N SER A 84 -6.89 16.92 -1.70
CA SER A 84 -8.10 16.23 -1.27
C SER A 84 -8.32 14.97 -2.08
N TYR A 85 -8.32 13.82 -1.40
CA TYR A 85 -8.63 12.53 -2.00
C TYR A 85 -9.99 12.55 -2.69
N GLN A 86 -10.06 12.04 -3.92
CA GLN A 86 -11.26 12.06 -4.76
C GLN A 86 -11.82 10.65 -4.96
N TRP A 87 -11.02 9.72 -5.46
CA TRP A 87 -11.48 8.36 -5.78
C TRP A 87 -10.35 7.34 -5.86
N THR A 88 -10.73 6.06 -5.80
CA THR A 88 -9.82 4.90 -5.90
C THR A 88 -10.22 4.02 -7.08
N GLY A 89 -9.27 3.65 -7.92
CA GLY A 89 -9.45 2.66 -8.97
C GLY A 89 -9.38 1.24 -8.41
N VAL A 90 -10.30 0.36 -8.82
CA VAL A 90 -10.36 -1.05 -8.39
C VAL A 90 -10.55 -1.96 -9.60
N ALA A 91 -9.73 -3.01 -9.70
CA ALA A 91 -9.89 -4.07 -10.71
C ALA A 91 -10.79 -5.23 -10.22
N GLY A 92 -10.89 -5.41 -8.90
CA GLY A 92 -11.84 -6.34 -8.30
C GLY A 92 -11.51 -6.64 -6.85
N ALA A 93 -12.51 -7.16 -6.13
CA ALA A 93 -12.32 -7.61 -4.75
C ALA A 93 -12.79 -9.05 -4.52
N LYS A 94 -13.91 -9.46 -5.14
CA LYS A 94 -14.41 -10.84 -5.08
C LYS A 94 -14.57 -11.48 -6.46
N VAL A 95 -13.98 -12.67 -6.64
CA VAL A 95 -14.15 -13.51 -7.84
C VAL A 95 -13.98 -14.98 -7.45
N CYS A 96 -14.75 -15.87 -8.08
CA CYS A 96 -14.74 -17.31 -7.82
C CYS A 96 -13.51 -18.04 -8.40
N LYS A 97 -12.30 -17.59 -8.05
CA LYS A 97 -11.01 -18.25 -8.35
C LYS A 97 -10.30 -18.65 -7.05
N PRO A 98 -9.35 -19.61 -7.03
CA PRO A 98 -8.53 -19.90 -5.84
C PRO A 98 -7.86 -18.63 -5.27
N GLY A 99 -7.68 -18.58 -3.95
CA GLY A 99 -7.03 -17.45 -3.26
C GLY A 99 -8.00 -16.53 -2.50
N TYR A 100 -7.49 -15.41 -1.97
CA TYR A 100 -8.23 -14.52 -1.08
C TYR A 100 -9.39 -13.77 -1.76
N HIS A 101 -9.32 -13.55 -3.07
CA HIS A 101 -10.45 -13.02 -3.83
C HIS A 101 -11.69 -13.92 -3.80
N ARG A 102 -11.55 -15.24 -3.64
CA ARG A 102 -12.72 -16.14 -3.49
C ARG A 102 -13.65 -15.71 -2.38
N TYR A 103 -13.08 -15.12 -1.33
CA TYR A 103 -13.75 -14.78 -0.09
C TYR A 103 -14.01 -13.29 0.06
N GLY A 104 -13.71 -12.48 -0.96
CA GLY A 104 -13.70 -11.02 -0.83
C GLY A 104 -12.70 -10.52 0.21
N ALA A 105 -11.67 -11.32 0.53
CA ALA A 105 -10.65 -11.04 1.53
C ALA A 105 -9.39 -10.36 0.94
N ALA A 106 -9.48 -9.95 -0.32
CA ALA A 106 -8.46 -9.23 -1.08
C ALA A 106 -9.11 -8.11 -1.89
N ILE A 107 -8.30 -7.14 -2.32
CA ILE A 107 -8.69 -6.07 -3.25
C ILE A 107 -7.53 -5.72 -4.17
N ASP A 108 -7.83 -5.56 -5.45
CA ASP A 108 -6.88 -5.12 -6.48
C ASP A 108 -7.11 -3.62 -6.76
N LEU A 109 -6.16 -2.80 -6.33
CA LEU A 109 -6.19 -1.34 -6.40
C LEU A 109 -5.38 -0.87 -7.62
N THR A 110 -5.98 -0.04 -8.46
CA THR A 110 -5.38 0.37 -9.74
C THR A 110 -5.05 1.85 -9.83
N LYS A 111 -5.67 2.68 -8.99
CA LYS A 111 -5.42 4.13 -8.97
C LYS A 111 -5.78 4.74 -7.62
N PHE A 112 -5.07 5.78 -7.24
CA PHE A 112 -5.36 6.64 -6.08
C PHE A 112 -5.31 8.08 -6.59
N ASP A 113 -6.39 8.83 -6.43
CA ASP A 113 -6.56 10.13 -7.07
C ASP A 113 -6.90 11.22 -6.05
N TRP A 114 -6.15 12.32 -6.09
CA TRP A 114 -6.36 13.53 -5.30
C TRP A 114 -6.64 14.76 -6.19
N GLY A 115 -7.03 14.55 -7.46
CA GLY A 115 -7.29 15.60 -8.44
C GLY A 115 -6.19 15.80 -9.49
N SER A 116 -6.33 16.87 -10.28
CA SER A 116 -5.55 17.10 -11.51
C SER A 116 -4.03 17.03 -11.28
N GLY A 117 -3.37 16.02 -11.85
CA GLY A 117 -1.93 15.79 -11.71
C GLY A 117 -1.47 15.16 -10.38
N HIS A 118 -2.38 14.99 -9.43
CA HIS A 118 -2.13 14.47 -8.09
C HIS A 118 -2.70 13.06 -7.97
N TYR A 119 -2.06 12.09 -8.61
CA TYR A 119 -2.49 10.70 -8.54
C TYR A 119 -1.34 9.71 -8.51
N VAL A 120 -1.67 8.47 -8.16
CA VAL A 120 -0.86 7.27 -8.38
C VAL A 120 -1.61 6.38 -9.36
N ASP A 121 -0.98 6.07 -10.50
CA ASP A 121 -1.43 5.01 -11.39
C ASP A 121 -0.61 3.76 -11.09
N ALA A 122 -1.29 2.69 -10.66
CA ALA A 122 -0.63 1.49 -10.19
C ALA A 122 0.13 0.76 -11.32
N ALA A 123 -0.22 1.01 -12.58
CA ALA A 123 0.38 0.31 -13.71
C ALA A 123 1.73 0.87 -14.17
N VAL A 124 2.01 2.13 -13.84
CA VAL A 124 3.15 2.84 -14.43
C VAL A 124 4.03 3.54 -13.39
N HIS A 125 3.46 4.11 -12.33
CA HIS A 125 4.22 4.99 -11.44
C HIS A 125 5.27 4.25 -10.60
N GLY A 126 5.10 2.96 -10.33
CA GLY A 126 6.07 2.16 -9.58
C GLY A 126 7.41 1.94 -10.30
N LYS A 127 7.41 1.97 -11.65
CA LYS A 127 8.60 1.79 -12.50
C LYS A 127 8.98 3.04 -13.29
N ASP A 128 8.33 4.18 -13.02
CA ASP A 128 8.54 5.44 -13.73
C ASP A 128 9.97 5.97 -13.53
N SER A 129 10.55 6.62 -14.55
CA SER A 129 11.88 7.23 -14.44
C SER A 129 11.91 8.42 -13.46
N ARG A 130 10.79 9.10 -13.28
CA ARG A 130 10.62 10.23 -12.36
C ARG A 130 10.55 9.74 -10.91
N LEU A 131 11.57 10.10 -10.12
CA LEU A 131 11.70 9.66 -8.73
C LEU A 131 10.47 10.00 -7.87
N TYR A 132 9.89 11.19 -8.04
CA TYR A 132 8.74 11.62 -7.23
C TYR A 132 7.49 10.75 -7.43
N LEU A 133 7.30 10.15 -8.61
CA LEU A 133 6.18 9.24 -8.87
C LEU A 133 6.40 7.89 -8.20
N ARG A 134 7.62 7.35 -8.27
CA ARG A 134 7.98 6.11 -7.55
C ARG A 134 7.85 6.28 -6.04
N ARG A 135 8.28 7.42 -5.51
CA ARG A 135 8.12 7.78 -4.09
C ARG A 135 6.66 7.85 -3.67
N ARG A 136 5.80 8.49 -4.46
CA ARG A 136 4.36 8.55 -4.19
C ARG A 136 3.70 7.16 -4.27
N TYR A 137 4.11 6.34 -5.23
CA TYR A 137 3.68 4.95 -5.33
C TYR A 137 4.09 4.13 -4.09
N LEU A 138 5.33 4.32 -3.61
CA LEU A 138 5.81 3.69 -2.38
C LEU A 138 5.02 4.12 -1.13
N ALA A 139 4.61 5.39 -1.04
CA ALA A 139 3.72 5.86 0.03
C ALA A 139 2.37 5.12 0.05
N VAL A 140 1.83 4.84 -1.14
CA VAL A 140 0.61 4.03 -1.29
C VAL A 140 0.83 2.59 -0.81
N ILE A 141 1.92 1.93 -1.22
CA ILE A 141 2.23 0.57 -0.76
C ILE A 141 2.37 0.54 0.77
N ALA A 142 3.14 1.47 1.33
CA ALA A 142 3.37 1.54 2.77
C ALA A 142 2.04 1.70 3.52
N THR A 143 1.16 2.56 3.01
CA THR A 143 -0.18 2.76 3.59
C THR A 143 -1.07 1.52 3.48
N CYS A 144 -1.04 0.80 2.35
CA CYS A 144 -1.71 -0.49 2.21
C CYS A 144 -1.20 -1.48 3.27
N ARG A 145 0.12 -1.57 3.45
CA ARG A 145 0.75 -2.51 4.38
C ARG A 145 0.48 -2.20 5.86
N LYS A 146 0.10 -0.96 6.20
CA LYS A 146 -0.37 -0.61 7.56
C LYS A 146 -1.64 -1.38 7.95
N HIS A 147 -2.48 -1.72 6.97
CA HIS A 147 -3.83 -2.25 7.19
C HIS A 147 -4.03 -3.67 6.63
N PHE A 148 -3.23 -4.07 5.66
CA PHE A 148 -3.20 -5.40 5.05
C PHE A 148 -1.90 -6.15 5.40
N GLY A 149 -1.98 -7.49 5.46
CA GLY A 149 -0.81 -8.30 5.78
C GLY A 149 0.06 -8.60 4.56
N THR A 150 -0.59 -8.85 3.42
CA THR A 150 0.07 -9.06 2.13
C THR A 150 -0.19 -7.83 1.26
N VAL A 151 0.87 -7.32 0.62
CA VAL A 151 0.76 -6.30 -0.42
C VAL A 151 1.68 -6.71 -1.57
N LEU A 152 1.09 -7.06 -2.71
CA LEU A 152 1.81 -7.39 -3.96
C LEU A 152 1.76 -6.17 -4.88
N HIS A 153 2.86 -5.93 -5.58
CA HIS A 153 3.07 -4.73 -6.39
C HIS A 153 4.17 -4.99 -7.43
N CYS A 154 4.48 -4.01 -8.28
CA CYS A 154 5.40 -4.17 -9.40
C CYS A 154 6.85 -4.63 -9.10
N ASN A 155 7.27 -4.69 -7.83
CA ASN A 155 8.58 -5.20 -7.37
C ASN A 155 8.43 -6.40 -6.40
N ASN A 156 7.21 -6.82 -6.10
CA ASN A 156 6.84 -7.99 -5.30
C ASN A 156 5.69 -8.69 -6.02
N ASP A 157 6.03 -9.33 -7.14
CA ASP A 157 5.11 -9.89 -8.11
C ASP A 157 5.50 -11.34 -8.46
N PRO A 158 5.22 -12.29 -7.55
CA PRO A 158 5.76 -13.64 -7.66
C PRO A 158 5.27 -14.44 -8.87
N ASP A 159 4.11 -14.06 -9.43
CA ASP A 159 3.49 -14.73 -10.58
C ASP A 159 3.41 -13.85 -11.83
N GLY A 160 3.95 -12.62 -11.77
CA GLY A 160 3.93 -11.68 -12.88
C GLY A 160 2.56 -11.05 -13.16
N SER A 161 1.58 -11.19 -12.28
CA SER A 161 0.22 -10.65 -12.47
C SER A 161 -0.02 -9.29 -11.80
N HIS A 162 0.88 -8.86 -10.91
CA HIS A 162 0.75 -7.65 -10.07
C HIS A 162 1.59 -6.46 -10.58
N TRP A 163 2.09 -6.52 -11.81
CA TRP A 163 2.82 -5.40 -12.40
C TRP A 163 1.93 -4.18 -12.67
N ASN A 164 0.63 -4.38 -12.87
CA ASN A 164 -0.32 -3.35 -13.29
C ASN A 164 -1.30 -2.87 -12.20
N HIS A 165 -1.26 -3.47 -11.01
CA HIS A 165 -2.13 -3.14 -9.89
C HIS A 165 -1.45 -3.46 -8.55
N ILE A 166 -2.00 -2.96 -7.46
CA ILE A 166 -1.61 -3.31 -6.10
C ILE A 166 -2.63 -4.29 -5.56
N HIS A 167 -2.21 -5.52 -5.29
CA HIS A 167 -3.04 -6.50 -4.59
C HIS A 167 -2.82 -6.35 -3.08
N ALA A 168 -3.89 -6.24 -2.32
CA ALA A 168 -3.84 -6.18 -0.86
C ALA A 168 -4.78 -7.22 -0.26
N ASP A 169 -4.24 -8.12 0.56
CA ASP A 169 -5.00 -9.20 1.16
C ASP A 169 -4.64 -9.46 2.62
N ARG A 170 -5.45 -10.34 3.22
CA ARG A 170 -5.43 -10.66 4.64
C ARG A 170 -4.86 -12.04 4.95
N GLY A 171 -4.06 -12.60 4.05
CA GLY A 171 -3.36 -13.86 4.28
C GLY A 171 -2.41 -13.84 5.46
N ARG A 172 -2.08 -12.63 5.94
CA ARG A 172 -1.46 -12.36 7.23
C ARG A 172 -2.23 -11.23 7.92
N GLN A 173 -2.21 -11.21 9.25
CA GLN A 173 -2.60 -9.99 9.98
C GLN A 173 -1.57 -8.89 9.74
N ALA A 174 -1.97 -7.61 9.85
CA ALA A 174 -1.01 -6.52 9.86
C ALA A 174 -0.14 -6.61 11.13
N VAL A 175 1.00 -7.27 11.01
CA VAL A 175 1.97 -7.52 12.09
C VAL A 175 3.28 -6.79 11.83
N ALA A 176 4.20 -6.89 12.79
CA ALA A 176 5.59 -6.45 12.64
C ALA A 176 6.20 -6.89 11.30
N MET A 177 7.17 -6.10 10.81
CA MET A 177 7.87 -6.44 9.57
C MET A 177 8.62 -7.77 9.75
N ASN A 178 8.69 -8.56 8.68
CA ASN A 178 9.39 -9.84 8.65
C ASN A 178 10.28 -9.91 7.41
N TRP A 179 11.59 -10.01 7.63
CA TRP A 179 12.60 -10.06 6.55
C TRP A 179 12.56 -11.33 5.71
N GLY A 180 11.85 -12.38 6.14
CA GLY A 180 11.54 -13.55 5.33
C GLY A 180 10.28 -13.38 4.47
N TYR A 181 9.68 -12.18 4.43
CA TYR A 181 8.43 -11.93 3.72
C TYR A 181 8.61 -10.87 2.64
N GLY A 182 8.38 -11.25 1.38
CA GLY A 182 8.67 -10.42 0.20
C GLY A 182 8.06 -9.02 0.24
N THR A 183 6.83 -8.87 0.74
CA THR A 183 6.19 -7.56 0.91
C THR A 183 7.01 -6.64 1.84
N ASP A 184 7.44 -7.14 2.99
CA ASP A 184 8.14 -6.32 3.98
C ASP A 184 9.56 -5.97 3.48
N THR A 185 10.27 -6.94 2.90
CA THR A 185 11.63 -6.75 2.38
C THR A 185 11.67 -5.78 1.20
N THR A 186 10.77 -5.94 0.22
CA THR A 186 10.75 -5.06 -0.97
C THR A 186 10.38 -3.62 -0.62
N ILE A 187 9.50 -3.38 0.37
CA ILE A 187 9.20 -2.03 0.88
C ILE A 187 10.47 -1.37 1.43
N ILE A 188 11.26 -2.09 2.25
CA ILE A 188 12.49 -1.54 2.84
C ILE A 188 13.58 -1.31 1.80
N GLN A 189 13.79 -2.26 0.89
CA GLN A 189 14.74 -2.10 -0.21
C GLN A 189 14.38 -0.88 -1.06
N TRP A 190 13.10 -0.73 -1.40
CA TRP A 190 12.62 0.40 -2.18
C TRP A 190 12.78 1.72 -1.43
N ALA A 191 12.40 1.77 -0.16
CA ALA A 191 12.60 2.95 0.68
C ALA A 191 14.09 3.33 0.78
N ALA A 192 14.98 2.36 0.98
CA ALA A 192 16.42 2.64 1.07
C ALA A 192 16.97 3.18 -0.27
N ARG A 193 16.53 2.61 -1.40
CA ARG A 193 16.94 3.06 -2.74
C ARG A 193 16.41 4.47 -3.06
N ASP A 194 15.10 4.68 -2.93
CA ASP A 194 14.43 5.87 -3.46
C ASP A 194 14.31 7.01 -2.44
N LEU A 195 14.29 6.72 -1.12
CA LEU A 195 14.25 7.75 -0.07
C LEU A 195 15.65 8.04 0.50
N ALA A 196 16.41 7.01 0.87
CA ALA A 196 17.78 7.18 1.37
C ALA A 196 18.85 7.27 0.25
N GLY A 197 18.47 7.10 -1.01
CA GLY A 197 19.36 7.31 -2.15
C GLY A 197 20.45 6.24 -2.33
N VAL A 198 20.30 5.06 -1.70
CA VAL A 198 21.25 3.96 -1.83
C VAL A 198 21.31 3.47 -3.27
N LYS A 199 22.48 3.62 -3.91
CA LYS A 199 22.69 3.25 -5.32
C LYS A 199 22.97 1.76 -5.47
N GLY A 200 22.51 1.18 -6.59
CA GLY A 200 22.78 -0.22 -6.94
C GLY A 200 22.08 -1.28 -6.07
N LEU A 201 21.14 -0.86 -5.20
CA LEU A 201 20.31 -1.78 -4.42
C LEU A 201 19.16 -2.30 -5.28
N ALA A 202 19.12 -3.62 -5.46
CA ALA A 202 17.98 -4.30 -6.07
C ALA A 202 16.77 -4.30 -5.11
N VAL A 203 15.57 -4.29 -5.69
CA VAL A 203 14.31 -4.50 -4.95
C VAL A 203 13.78 -5.86 -5.39
N ASP A 204 14.35 -6.91 -4.81
CA ASP A 204 14.19 -8.32 -5.21
C ASP A 204 13.50 -9.18 -4.14
N GLY A 205 13.30 -8.64 -2.92
CA GLY A 205 12.70 -9.37 -1.81
C GLY A 205 13.69 -10.18 -0.97
N ASP A 206 14.98 -10.17 -1.30
CA ASP A 206 16.01 -10.91 -0.57
C ASP A 206 16.72 -10.02 0.49
N PHE A 207 16.57 -10.40 1.76
CA PHE A 207 17.17 -9.66 2.88
C PHE A 207 18.64 -10.08 3.13
N GLY A 208 19.50 -9.84 2.14
CA GLY A 208 20.93 -10.13 2.19
C GLY A 208 21.81 -9.02 2.83
N PRO A 209 23.15 -9.18 2.80
CA PRO A 209 24.08 -8.20 3.37
C PRO A 209 23.95 -6.77 2.81
N LYS A 210 23.70 -6.63 1.49
CA LYS A 210 23.45 -5.31 0.87
C LYS A 210 22.17 -4.66 1.40
N THR A 211 21.10 -5.44 1.54
CA THR A 211 19.83 -4.98 2.13
C THR A 211 20.01 -4.57 3.59
N LYS A 212 20.79 -5.33 4.38
CA LYS A 212 21.13 -4.98 5.78
C LYS A 212 21.85 -3.63 5.89
N GLN A 213 22.87 -3.40 5.05
CA GLN A 213 23.60 -2.12 5.02
C GLN A 213 22.68 -0.97 4.60
N ALA A 214 21.88 -1.16 3.55
CA ALA A 214 20.94 -0.16 3.08
C ALA A 214 19.86 0.18 4.12
N PHE A 215 19.40 -0.83 4.85
CA PHE A 215 18.45 -0.67 5.96
C PHE A 215 19.06 0.13 7.12
N GLN A 216 20.34 -0.08 7.45
CA GLN A 216 21.04 0.73 8.45
C GLN A 216 21.13 2.21 8.03
N ILE A 217 21.52 2.48 6.78
CA ILE A 217 21.56 3.86 6.25
C ILE A 217 20.16 4.50 6.30
N LEU A 218 19.12 3.76 5.90
CA LEU A 218 17.75 4.25 5.97
C LEU A 218 17.32 4.52 7.42
N ARG A 219 17.69 3.64 8.35
CA ARG A 219 17.41 3.76 9.79
C ARG A 219 18.02 5.04 10.36
N GLU A 220 19.30 5.28 10.10
CA GLU A 220 20.02 6.49 10.54
C GLU A 220 19.36 7.75 9.96
N ARG A 221 19.05 7.75 8.66
CA ARG A 221 18.40 8.92 8.03
C ARG A 221 17.00 9.18 8.55
N PHE A 222 16.29 8.16 8.99
CA PHE A 222 15.00 8.34 9.64
C PHE A 222 15.10 8.74 11.12
N GLY A 223 16.30 8.79 11.71
CA GLY A 223 16.46 8.96 13.16
C GLY A 223 15.78 7.83 13.94
N ALA A 224 15.72 6.63 13.36
CA ALA A 224 14.95 5.49 13.85
C ALA A 224 15.84 4.41 14.49
N GLU A 225 17.01 4.77 15.03
CA GLU A 225 18.00 3.86 15.59
C GLU A 225 17.43 2.99 16.72
N SER A 226 16.53 3.56 17.51
CA SER A 226 15.83 2.89 18.62
C SER A 226 14.54 2.16 18.20
N VAL A 227 14.13 2.27 16.93
CA VAL A 227 12.87 1.70 16.42
C VAL A 227 13.15 0.52 15.50
N ASP A 228 13.10 -0.70 16.06
CA ASP A 228 13.15 -1.93 15.27
C ASP A 228 11.77 -2.29 14.69
N PRO A 229 11.55 -2.20 13.36
CA PRO A 229 10.25 -2.48 12.76
C PRO A 229 9.82 -3.95 12.86
N THR A 230 10.73 -4.86 13.23
CA THR A 230 10.42 -6.28 13.45
C THR A 230 10.00 -6.59 14.88
N ALA A 231 10.29 -5.71 15.84
CA ALA A 231 10.02 -5.95 17.25
C ALA A 231 8.51 -5.93 17.58
N SER A 232 7.73 -5.10 16.90
CA SER A 232 6.28 -5.03 17.13
C SER A 232 5.52 -4.43 15.94
N PRO A 233 4.19 -4.68 15.85
CA PRO A 233 3.34 -4.00 14.86
C PRO A 233 3.35 -2.46 15.00
N VAL A 234 3.57 -1.94 16.20
CA VAL A 234 3.67 -0.48 16.44
C VAL A 234 4.95 0.06 15.80
N ALA A 235 6.09 -0.58 16.06
CA ALA A 235 7.37 -0.17 15.46
C ALA A 235 7.35 -0.30 13.93
N GLY A 236 6.77 -1.37 13.40
CA GLY A 236 6.55 -1.51 11.95
C GLY A 236 5.68 -0.39 11.37
N ARG A 237 4.62 0.03 12.08
CA ARG A 237 3.77 1.15 11.65
C ARG A 237 4.52 2.49 11.64
N ILE A 238 5.42 2.75 12.59
CA ILE A 238 6.24 3.97 12.59
C ILE A 238 7.06 4.06 11.29
N TRP A 239 7.70 2.96 10.90
CA TRP A 239 8.46 2.88 9.65
C TRP A 239 7.59 3.11 8.40
N LEU A 240 6.41 2.47 8.35
CA LEU A 240 5.47 2.66 7.23
C LEU A 240 4.95 4.11 7.17
N ASP A 241 4.72 4.75 8.31
CA ASP A 241 4.33 6.17 8.40
C ASP A 241 5.44 7.07 7.86
N LEU A 242 6.69 6.87 8.27
CA LEU A 242 7.85 7.61 7.78
C LEU A 242 7.96 7.47 6.25
N ILE A 243 7.89 6.25 5.73
CA ILE A 243 7.91 6.00 4.29
C ILE A 243 6.76 6.73 3.58
N GLY A 244 5.54 6.69 4.15
CA GLY A 244 4.36 7.38 3.65
C GLY A 244 4.55 8.90 3.54
N ARG A 245 5.00 9.54 4.61
CA ARG A 245 5.24 10.99 4.68
C ARG A 245 6.28 11.45 3.66
N HIS A 246 7.44 10.80 3.65
CA HIS A 246 8.52 11.11 2.70
C HIS A 246 8.10 10.86 1.25
N GLY A 247 7.40 9.75 1.00
CA GLY A 247 6.95 9.37 -0.32
C GLY A 247 5.91 10.34 -0.88
N MET A 248 4.97 10.79 -0.06
CA MET A 248 3.94 11.75 -0.46
C MET A 248 4.52 13.15 -0.70
N ALA A 249 5.42 13.60 0.18
CA ALA A 249 6.04 14.92 0.12
C ALA A 249 7.16 15.03 -0.94
N ASP A 250 7.57 13.91 -1.54
CA ASP A 250 8.75 13.81 -2.40
C ASP A 250 10.01 14.34 -1.71
N LYS A 251 10.23 13.87 -0.48
CA LYS A 251 11.41 14.23 0.32
C LYS A 251 12.32 13.03 0.50
N ALA A 252 13.62 13.29 0.57
CA ALA A 252 14.60 12.27 0.94
C ALA A 252 14.45 11.91 2.42
N ALA A 253 14.86 10.69 2.79
CA ALA A 253 14.92 10.28 4.19
C ALA A 253 15.76 11.29 5.00
N GLY A 254 15.21 11.74 6.14
CA GLY A 254 15.78 12.79 6.98
C GLY A 254 14.99 14.10 6.98
N ALA A 255 13.98 14.22 6.11
CA ALA A 255 13.05 15.36 6.15
C ALA A 255 11.99 15.22 7.25
N PHE A 256 11.66 13.99 7.65
CA PHE A 256 10.78 13.69 8.79
C PHE A 256 11.47 12.63 9.65
N LEU A 257 11.55 12.84 10.95
CA LEU A 257 12.29 11.95 11.86
C LEU A 257 11.34 11.10 12.71
N ALA A 258 11.82 9.94 13.14
CA ALA A 258 11.10 9.14 14.12
C ALA A 258 11.00 9.91 15.45
N GLY A 259 9.80 9.98 16.01
CA GLY A 259 9.54 10.73 17.25
C GLY A 259 8.97 12.13 17.02
N GLU A 260 9.03 12.67 15.80
CA GLU A 260 8.27 13.87 15.44
C GLU A 260 6.80 13.48 15.27
N SER A 261 5.94 14.04 16.13
CA SER A 261 4.48 13.97 15.94
C SER A 261 4.13 14.63 14.61
N ALA A 262 3.03 14.20 13.98
CA ALA A 262 2.49 14.88 12.79
C ALA A 262 1.90 16.27 13.09
N GLU A 263 2.27 16.87 14.23
CA GLU A 263 1.82 18.16 14.74
C GLU A 263 3.02 19.10 14.86
N ALA A 264 3.39 19.73 13.75
CA ALA A 264 4.12 21.01 13.69
C ALA A 264 4.35 21.37 12.22
N GLU A 265 3.39 22.06 11.61
CA GLU A 265 3.55 23.04 10.52
C GLU A 265 2.13 23.44 10.05
N ALA A 266 1.35 23.93 11.01
CA ALA A 266 0.15 24.70 10.78
C ALA A 266 0.37 26.06 11.44
N ASP A 267 1.21 26.87 10.82
CA ASP A 267 1.21 28.34 10.94
C ASP A 267 0.95 28.92 9.54
#